data_AF-I4HC62-F1
#
_entry.id   AF-I4HC62-F1
#
_cell.length_a   1.000
_cell.length_b   1.000
_cell.length_c   1.000
_cell.angle_alpha   90.00
_cell.angle_beta   90.00
_cell.angle_gamma   90.00
#
_symmetry.space_group_name_H-M   'P 1'
#
loop_
_entity.id
_entity.type
_entity.pdbx_description
1 polymer ?
#
loop_
_entity_poly.entity_id
_entity_poly.type
_entity_poly.pdbx_seq_one_letter_code
_entity_poly.pdbx_strand_id
1 'polypeptide(L)'
;MSSLRLLADVHISPLTVAALRLQGYDIVRTTDFLPATAADAEILELARVEGKVILTQDLDFSLLVALSNYGLPSLITLRLSSARPDVVAQRLLDVLLTVETELTEGAAITISDDSVRVRKLPIR
;
A
#
# COMPACT_ATOMS: atom_id res chain seq x y z
N MET A 1 2.27 -18.01 -5.07
CA MET A 1 3.15 -16.81 -4.99
C MET A 1 2.28 -15.64 -5.40
N SER A 2 2.25 -14.57 -4.60
CA SER A 2 1.42 -13.40 -4.90
C SER A 2 1.95 -12.70 -6.17
N SER A 3 1.06 -12.21 -7.03
CA SER A 3 1.41 -11.41 -8.20
C SER A 3 1.44 -9.91 -7.89
N LEU A 4 1.13 -9.51 -6.66
CA LEU A 4 1.10 -8.13 -6.22
C LEU A 4 2.50 -7.52 -6.23
N ARG A 5 2.59 -6.31 -6.76
CA ARG A 5 3.77 -5.45 -6.68
C ARG A 5 3.44 -4.26 -5.80
N LEU A 6 4.21 -4.06 -4.75
CA LEU A 6 3.95 -3.10 -3.69
C LEU A 6 4.94 -1.94 -3.77
N LEU A 7 4.44 -0.72 -3.57
CA LEU A 7 5.23 0.49 -3.41
C LEU A 7 5.01 1.03 -2.00
N ALA A 8 6.00 0.83 -1.14
CA ALA A 8 5.99 1.33 0.23
C ALA A 8 6.36 2.82 0.27
N ASP A 9 5.47 3.62 0.85
CA ASP A 9 5.70 5.03 1.14
C ASP A 9 6.89 5.25 2.10
N VAL A 10 7.41 6.48 2.15
CA VAL A 10 8.57 6.87 2.97
C VAL A 10 8.37 6.55 4.45
N HIS A 11 7.14 6.63 4.95
CA HIS A 11 6.78 6.36 6.35
C HIS A 11 6.71 4.87 6.70
N ILE A 12 6.78 3.98 5.70
CA ILE A 12 6.89 2.54 5.95
C ILE A 12 8.34 2.19 6.29
N SER A 13 8.52 1.54 7.44
CA SER A 13 9.85 1.12 7.90
C SER A 13 10.53 0.20 6.88
N PRO A 14 11.81 0.45 6.53
CA PRO A 14 12.57 -0.46 5.67
C PRO A 14 12.72 -1.87 6.26
N LEU A 15 12.57 -2.04 7.58
CA LEU A 15 12.54 -3.36 8.22
C LEU A 15 11.26 -4.13 7.88
N THR A 16 10.11 -3.45 7.79
CA THR A 16 8.85 -4.06 7.33
C THR A 16 8.96 -4.47 5.87
N VAL A 17 9.54 -3.62 5.01
CA VAL A 17 9.79 -3.93 3.60
C VAL A 17 10.71 -5.15 3.47
N ALA A 18 11.79 -5.21 4.24
CA ALA A 18 12.71 -6.35 4.25
C ALA A 18 12.00 -7.64 4.69
N ALA A 19 11.17 -7.59 5.75
CA ALA A 19 10.41 -8.74 6.22
C ALA A 19 9.44 -9.29 5.15
N LEU A 20 8.73 -8.42 4.43
CA LEU A 20 7.85 -8.82 3.32
C LEU A 20 8.64 -9.42 2.15
N ARG A 21 9.79 -8.85 1.79
CA ARG A 21 10.68 -9.42 0.75
C ARG A 21 11.16 -10.83 1.12
N LEU A 22 11.50 -11.06 2.38
CA LEU A 22 11.91 -12.38 2.88
C LEU A 22 10.80 -13.43 2.74
N GLN A 23 9.53 -13.01 2.75
CA GLN A 23 8.37 -13.87 2.49
C GLN A 23 8.01 -13.97 1.00
N GLY A 24 8.81 -13.37 0.11
CA GLY A 24 8.65 -13.48 -1.34
C GLY A 24 7.72 -12.45 -1.99
N TYR A 25 7.33 -11.38 -1.28
CA TYR A 25 6.58 -10.29 -1.88
C TYR A 25 7.48 -9.37 -2.73
N ASP A 26 6.99 -8.96 -3.89
CA ASP A 26 7.61 -7.88 -4.68
C ASP A 26 7.21 -6.54 -4.04
N ILE A 27 8.11 -5.99 -3.24
CA ILE A 27 7.92 -4.69 -2.60
C ILE A 27 9.18 -3.84 -2.73
N VAL A 28 8.99 -2.56 -3.04
CA VAL A 28 10.05 -1.55 -3.13
C VAL A 28 9.64 -0.27 -2.42
N ARG A 29 10.59 0.61 -2.12
CA ARG A 29 10.29 1.89 -1.47
C ARG A 29 10.15 2.99 -2.52
N THR A 30 9.33 3.99 -2.26
CA THR A 30 9.22 5.20 -3.10
C THR A 30 10.59 5.87 -3.31
N THR A 31 11.41 5.91 -2.26
CA THR A 31 12.76 6.47 -2.28
C THR A 31 13.76 5.75 -3.20
N ASP A 32 13.42 4.56 -3.69
CA ASP A 32 14.26 3.83 -4.65
C ASP A 32 14.12 4.43 -6.07
N PHE A 33 13.06 5.21 -6.33
CA PHE A 33 12.71 5.77 -7.65
C PHE A 33 12.56 7.28 -7.65
N LEU A 34 12.14 7.86 -6.51
CA LEU A 34 11.83 9.28 -6.36
C LEU A 34 12.60 9.88 -5.18
N PRO A 35 12.85 11.19 -5.16
CA PRO A 35 13.34 11.88 -3.97
C PRO A 35 12.40 11.66 -2.78
N ALA A 36 12.92 11.65 -1.56
CA ALA A 36 12.10 11.55 -0.35
C ALA A 36 11.11 12.73 -0.16
N THR A 37 11.27 13.79 -0.95
CA THR A 37 10.42 14.99 -0.97
C THR A 37 9.42 15.00 -2.13
N ALA A 38 9.30 13.89 -2.89
CA ALA A 38 8.34 13.81 -3.99
C ALA A 38 6.91 13.98 -3.47
N ALA A 39 6.06 14.62 -4.26
CA ALA A 39 4.67 14.81 -3.90
C ALA A 39 3.87 13.50 -4.03
N ASP A 40 2.82 13.34 -3.23
CA ASP A 40 1.95 12.16 -3.28
C ASP A 40 1.38 11.90 -4.68
N ALA A 41 1.11 12.94 -5.46
CA ALA A 41 0.65 12.82 -6.84
C ALA A 41 1.69 12.16 -7.76
N GLU A 42 3.00 12.40 -7.54
CA GLU A 42 4.08 11.75 -8.29
C GLU A 42 4.22 10.28 -7.90
N ILE A 43 4.07 9.97 -6.60
CA ILE A 43 4.06 8.59 -6.09
C ILE A 43 2.86 7.82 -6.66
N LEU A 44 1.68 8.45 -6.67
CA LEU A 44 0.46 7.90 -7.27
C LEU A 44 0.65 7.59 -8.75
N GLU A 45 1.20 8.53 -9.52
CA GLU A 45 1.43 8.34 -10.95
C GLU A 45 2.47 7.23 -11.21
N LEU A 46 3.55 7.19 -10.44
CA LEU A 46 4.53 6.10 -10.52
C LEU A 46 3.87 4.74 -10.27
N ALA A 47 3.11 4.63 -9.19
CA ALA A 47 2.40 3.39 -8.85
C ALA A 47 1.40 2.99 -9.95
N ARG A 48 0.70 3.97 -10.53
CA ARG A 48 -0.25 3.73 -11.64
C ARG A 48 0.45 3.22 -12.89
N VAL A 49 1.51 3.89 -13.33
CA VAL A 49 2.27 3.56 -14.54
C VAL A 49 2.94 2.20 -14.41
N GLU A 50 3.50 1.90 -13.23
CA GLU A 50 4.19 0.65 -12.99
C GLU A 50 3.25 -0.49 -12.56
N GLY A 51 1.96 -0.22 -12.33
CA GLY A 51 0.98 -1.20 -11.87
C GLY A 51 1.32 -1.76 -10.49
N LYS A 52 1.70 -0.87 -9.56
CA LYS A 52 2.00 -1.17 -8.16
C LYS A 52 0.86 -0.71 -7.24
N VAL A 53 0.67 -1.41 -6.15
CA VAL A 53 -0.23 -1.05 -5.05
C VAL A 53 0.54 -0.21 -4.05
N ILE A 54 0.01 0.93 -3.65
CA ILE A 54 0.65 1.81 -2.67
C ILE A 54 0.38 1.29 -1.27
N LEU A 55 1.42 1.22 -0.43
CA LEU A 55 1.32 0.92 1.00
C LEU A 55 1.74 2.15 1.80
N THR A 56 0.83 2.70 2.61
CA THR A 56 1.07 3.93 3.37
C THR A 56 0.42 3.92 4.75
N GLN A 57 0.87 4.82 5.62
CA GLN A 57 0.20 5.21 6.86
C GLN A 57 -0.46 6.60 6.76
N ASP A 58 -0.20 7.32 5.66
CA ASP A 58 -0.71 8.67 5.42
C ASP A 58 -2.15 8.64 4.88
N LEU A 59 -3.01 9.48 5.45
CA LEU A 59 -4.41 9.61 5.04
C LEU A 59 -4.57 10.47 3.78
N ASP A 60 -3.59 11.30 3.44
CA ASP A 60 -3.67 12.20 2.29
C ASP A 60 -3.75 11.42 0.97
N PHE A 61 -3.10 10.25 0.88
CA PHE A 61 -3.28 9.31 -0.23
C PHE A 61 -4.73 8.84 -0.40
N SER A 62 -5.48 8.62 0.70
CA SER A 62 -6.88 8.19 0.61
C SER A 62 -7.75 9.27 -0.02
N LEU A 63 -7.47 10.54 0.30
CA LEU A 63 -8.16 11.68 -0.30
C LEU A 63 -7.79 11.80 -1.78
N LEU A 64 -6.51 11.71 -2.12
CA LEU A 64 -6.04 11.84 -3.50
C LEU A 64 -6.62 10.74 -4.41
N VAL A 65 -6.65 9.49 -3.96
CA VAL A 65 -7.28 8.39 -4.70
C VAL A 65 -8.77 8.65 -4.90
N ALA A 66 -9.48 9.11 -3.86
CA ALA A 66 -10.90 9.43 -3.95
C ALA A 66 -11.20 10.55 -4.97
N LEU A 67 -10.34 11.56 -5.04
CA LEU A 67 -10.47 12.69 -5.97
C LEU A 67 -10.07 12.35 -7.41
N SER A 68 -9.23 11.33 -7.60
CA SER A 68 -8.64 11.01 -8.90
C SER A 68 -9.60 10.37 -9.91
N ASN A 69 -10.77 9.87 -9.45
CA ASN A 69 -11.75 9.11 -10.24
C ASN A 69 -11.16 7.92 -11.04
N TYR A 70 -9.94 7.47 -10.71
CA TYR A 70 -9.31 6.30 -11.29
C TYR A 70 -9.69 5.03 -10.53
N GLY A 71 -9.71 3.89 -11.24
CA GLY A 71 -9.83 2.57 -10.63
C GLY A 71 -8.51 2.03 -10.06
N LEU A 72 -7.38 2.64 -10.42
CA LEU A 72 -6.03 2.23 -10.04
C LEU A 72 -5.12 3.47 -9.87
N PRO A 73 -4.02 3.38 -9.11
CA PRO A 73 -3.53 2.20 -8.39
C PRO A 73 -4.39 1.88 -7.16
N SER A 74 -4.34 0.63 -6.71
CA SER A 74 -4.89 0.28 -5.40
C SER A 74 -4.05 0.86 -4.27
N LEU A 75 -4.69 1.10 -3.13
CA LEU A 75 -4.09 1.72 -1.96
C LEU A 75 -4.34 0.85 -0.72
N ILE A 76 -3.30 0.60 0.06
CA ILE A 76 -3.38 0.04 1.40
C ILE A 76 -2.99 1.13 2.40
N THR A 77 -3.91 1.47 3.29
CA THR A 77 -3.67 2.38 4.41
C THR A 77 -3.62 1.59 5.72
N LEU A 78 -2.52 1.69 6.44
CA LEU A 78 -2.33 1.07 7.74
C LEU A 78 -2.79 2.01 8.86
N ARG A 79 -3.68 1.51 9.72
CA ARG A 79 -4.11 2.18 10.97
C ARG A 79 -3.92 1.22 12.14
N LEU A 80 -2.66 0.88 12.38
CA LEU A 80 -2.25 -0.02 13.46
C LEU A 80 -1.87 0.78 14.70
N SER A 81 -2.25 0.26 15.87
CA SER A 81 -1.89 0.84 17.17
C SER A 81 -0.37 0.77 17.44
N SER A 82 0.32 -0.21 16.84
CA SER A 82 1.76 -0.42 16.97
C SER A 82 2.49 -0.06 15.68
N ALA A 83 3.49 0.80 15.80
CA ALA A 83 4.43 1.12 14.72
C ALA A 83 5.64 0.16 14.68
N ARG A 84 5.68 -0.87 15.53
CA ARG A 84 6.80 -1.81 15.56
C ARG A 84 6.88 -2.59 14.24
N PRO A 85 8.03 -2.61 13.54
CA PRO A 85 8.12 -3.19 12.20
C PRO A 85 7.72 -4.67 12.10
N ASP A 86 8.00 -5.46 13.14
CA ASP A 86 7.64 -6.87 13.24
C ASP A 86 6.12 -7.07 13.35
N VAL A 87 5.45 -6.27 14.18
CA VAL A 87 3.98 -6.29 14.33
C VAL A 87 3.30 -5.86 13.02
N VAL A 88 3.81 -4.78 12.40
CA VAL A 88 3.29 -4.28 11.12
C VAL A 88 3.46 -5.32 10.02
N ALA A 89 4.65 -5.91 9.90
CA ALA A 89 4.94 -6.93 8.90
C ALA A 89 4.06 -8.16 9.07
N GLN A 90 3.92 -8.68 10.29
CA GLN A 90 3.06 -9.83 10.56
C GLN A 90 1.62 -9.54 10.16
N ARG A 91 1.08 -8.39 10.57
CA ARG A 91 -0.29 -8.00 10.22
C ARG A 91 -0.50 -7.88 8.71
N LEU A 92 0.48 -7.36 7.97
CA LEU A 92 0.44 -7.32 6.51
C LEU A 92 0.45 -8.72 5.90
N LEU A 93 1.32 -9.61 6.36
CA LEU A 93 1.40 -10.99 5.87
C LEU A 93 0.09 -11.76 6.08
N ASP A 94 -0.57 -11.56 7.22
CA ASP A 94 -1.85 -12.20 7.54
C ASP A 94 -2.98 -11.75 6.60
N VAL A 95 -2.93 -10.50 6.12
CA VAL A 95 -4.02 -9.88 5.36
C VAL A 95 -3.80 -9.93 3.86
N LEU A 96 -2.57 -9.72 3.37
CA LEU A 96 -2.29 -9.50 1.94
C LEU A 96 -2.80 -10.63 1.03
N LEU A 97 -2.69 -11.89 1.46
CA LEU A 97 -3.21 -13.03 0.70
C LEU A 97 -4.74 -13.04 0.59
N THR A 98 -5.44 -12.46 1.58
CA THR A 98 -6.90 -12.47 1.64
C THR A 98 -7.54 -11.36 0.81
N VAL A 99 -6.77 -10.34 0.41
CA VAL A 99 -7.26 -9.16 -0.33
C VAL A 99 -6.63 -9.00 -1.71
N GLU A 100 -5.91 -10.02 -2.19
CA GLU A 100 -5.15 -9.97 -3.44
C GLU A 100 -6.06 -9.69 -4.65
N THR A 101 -7.25 -10.28 -4.69
CA THR A 101 -8.22 -10.07 -5.77
C THR A 101 -8.69 -8.62 -5.81
N GLU A 102 -9.08 -8.06 -4.67
CA GLU A 102 -9.57 -6.68 -4.56
C GLU A 102 -8.48 -5.67 -4.91
N LEU A 103 -7.24 -5.91 -4.48
CA LEU A 103 -6.10 -5.07 -4.84
C LEU A 103 -5.77 -5.14 -6.33
N THR A 104 -6.00 -6.29 -6.98
CA THR A 104 -5.79 -6.46 -8.42
C THR A 104 -6.89 -5.75 -9.24
N GLU A 105 -8.15 -5.82 -8.77
CA GLU A 105 -9.30 -5.20 -9.45
C GLU A 105 -9.40 -3.67 -9.26
N GLY A 106 -8.73 -3.12 -8.25
CA GLY A 106 -8.78 -1.70 -7.92
C GLY A 106 -9.56 -1.43 -6.63
N ALA A 107 -8.83 -1.25 -5.53
CA ALA A 107 -9.43 -1.00 -4.22
C ALA A 107 -8.59 -0.07 -3.33
N ALA A 108 -9.27 0.69 -2.48
CA ALA A 108 -8.69 1.30 -1.29
C ALA A 108 -9.01 0.43 -0.08
N ILE A 109 -7.98 -0.11 0.56
CA ILE A 109 -8.08 -1.01 1.70
C ILE A 109 -7.48 -0.33 2.92
N THR A 110 -8.24 -0.26 4.01
CA THR A 110 -7.70 0.10 5.32
C THR A 110 -7.49 -1.16 6.14
N ILE A 111 -6.29 -1.34 6.68
CA ILE A 111 -5.96 -2.41 7.62
C ILE A 111 -5.75 -1.79 9.00
N SER A 112 -6.61 -2.16 9.95
CA SER A 112 -6.47 -1.85 11.38
C SER A 112 -6.07 -3.11 12.16
N ASP A 113 -5.81 -2.96 13.47
CA ASP A 113 -5.42 -4.08 14.34
C ASP A 113 -6.42 -5.25 14.28
N ASP A 114 -7.71 -4.95 14.20
CA ASP A 114 -8.81 -5.92 14.34
C ASP A 114 -9.67 -6.08 13.07
N SER A 115 -9.49 -5.22 12.07
CA SER A 115 -10.40 -5.14 10.94
C SER A 115 -9.69 -4.79 9.63
N VAL A 116 -10.29 -5.26 8.54
CA VAL A 116 -9.90 -4.92 7.17
C VAL A 116 -11.12 -4.35 6.49
N ARG A 117 -11.02 -3.13 5.98
CA ARG A 117 -12.12 -2.45 5.27
C ARG A 117 -11.72 -2.26 3.83
N VAL A 118 -12.54 -2.77 2.91
CA VAL A 118 -12.32 -2.66 1.47
C VAL A 118 -13.32 -1.68 0.87
N ARG A 119 -12.85 -0.77 0.01
CA ARG A 119 -13.68 0.06 -0.86
C ARG A 119 -13.20 -0.07 -2.29
N LYS A 120 -14.11 -0.43 -3.21
CA LYS A 120 -13.80 -0.50 -4.65
C LYS A 120 -13.52 0.89 -5.20
N LEU A 121 -12.57 0.98 -6.12
CA LEU A 121 -12.25 2.20 -6.85
C LEU A 121 -12.94 2.22 -8.23
N PRO A 122 -13.30 3.40 -8.76
CA PRO A 122 -13.25 4.70 -8.11
C PRO A 122 -14.28 4.80 -6.96
N ILE A 123 -13.95 5.57 -5.92
CA ILE A 123 -14.87 5.81 -4.79
C ILE A 123 -16.00 6.71 -5.30
N ARG A 124 -17.24 6.22 -5.21
CA ARG A 124 -18.45 6.97 -5.52
C ARG A 124 -19.12 7.50 -4.27
#